data_AF-A0A1D7QVF2-F1
#
_entry.id   AF-A0A1D7QVF2-F1
#
_cell.length_a   1.000
_cell.length_b   1.000
_cell.length_c   1.000
_cell.angle_alpha   90.00
_cell.angle_beta   90.00
_cell.angle_gamma   90.00
#
_symmetry.space_group_name_H-M   'P 1'
#
loop_
_entity.id
_entity.type
_entity.pdbx_description
1 polymer ?
#
loop_
_entity_poly.entity_id
_entity_poly.type
_entity_poly.pdbx_seq_one_letter_code
_entity_poly.pdbx_strand_id
1 'polypeptide(L)' 'MFKNWFSKSCYFCGKKTKDTTRYLDDQGNTVHVCFQCVPVAERRALRKQ' A
#
# COMPACT_ATOMS: atom_id res chain seq x y z
N MET A 1 21.02 13.81 -9.65
CA MET A 1 20.48 12.49 -9.23
C MET A 1 18.99 12.48 -9.47
N PHE A 2 18.54 11.67 -10.43
CA PHE A 2 17.16 11.66 -10.93
C PHE A 2 16.18 11.20 -9.85
N LYS A 3 15.24 12.09 -9.47
CA LYS A 3 14.16 11.83 -8.52
C LYS A 3 13.27 10.69 -9.05
N ASN A 4 13.30 9.52 -8.42
CA ASN A 4 12.35 8.42 -8.68
C ASN A 4 10.92 8.83 -8.26
N TRP A 5 10.24 9.55 -9.15
CA TRP A 5 8.86 10.03 -8.97
C TRP A 5 7.80 8.91 -9.04
N PHE A 6 8.17 7.70 -9.48
CA PHE A 6 7.27 6.54 -9.62
C PHE A 6 7.07 5.72 -8.33
N SER A 7 7.39 6.27 -7.17
CA SER A 7 7.22 5.55 -5.91
C SER A 7 5.75 5.61 -5.48
N LYS A 8 5.08 4.44 -5.46
CA LYS A 8 3.71 4.28 -4.97
C LYS A 8 3.67 4.63 -3.47
N SER A 9 2.64 5.36 -3.06
CA SER A 9 2.45 5.76 -1.66
C SER A 9 1.67 4.70 -0.91
N CYS A 10 2.08 4.39 0.32
CA CYS A 10 1.30 3.54 1.20
C CYS A 10 0.02 4.24 1.65
N TYR A 11 -1.12 3.56 1.55
CA TYR A 11 -2.43 4.02 2.01
C TYR A 11 -2.48 4.32 3.51
N PHE A 12 -1.76 3.56 4.33
CA PHE A 12 -1.78 3.71 5.78
C PHE A 12 -0.79 4.75 6.31
N CYS A 13 0.47 4.68 5.89
CA CYS A 13 1.53 5.54 6.45
C CYS A 13 1.94 6.69 5.53
N GLY A 14 1.42 6.77 4.30
CA GLY A 14 1.77 7.82 3.33
C GLY A 14 3.21 7.78 2.81
N LYS A 15 4.02 6.80 3.26
CA LYS A 15 5.41 6.67 2.82
C LYS A 15 5.46 6.19 1.37
N LYS A 16 6.34 6.81 0.59
CA LYS A 16 6.65 6.39 -0.77
C LYS A 16 7.68 5.26 -0.72
N THR A 17 7.31 4.09 -1.23
CA THR A 17 8.18 2.91 -1.23
C THR A 17 8.04 2.20 -2.57
N LYS A 18 9.11 1.58 -3.05
CA LYS A 18 9.07 0.77 -4.28
C LYS A 18 8.30 -0.53 -4.03
N ASP A 19 8.52 -1.13 -2.87
CA ASP A 19 7.91 -2.39 -2.43
C ASP A 19 6.58 -2.12 -1.71
N THR A 20 5.48 -2.18 -2.48
CA THR A 20 4.11 -2.11 -1.95
C THR A 20 3.29 -3.29 -2.45
N THR A 21 2.50 -3.86 -1.57
CA THR A 21 1.52 -4.90 -1.86
C THR A 21 0.18 -4.24 -2.21
N ARG A 22 -0.55 -4.82 -3.16
CA ARG A 22 -1.89 -4.35 -3.53
C ARG A 22 -2.94 -5.01 -2.64
N TYR A 23 -3.87 -4.20 -2.17
CA TYR A 23 -5.02 -4.63 -1.41
C TYR A 23 -6.29 -4.02 -2.00
N LEU A 24 -7.43 -4.63 -1.73
CA LEU A 24 -8.74 -4.09 -2.00
C LEU A 24 -9.34 -3.57 -0.70
N ASP A 25 -9.72 -2.30 -0.71
CA ASP A 25 -10.50 -1.67 0.35
C ASP A 25 -11.97 -2.15 0.32
N ASP A 26 -12.73 -1.85 1.36
CA ASP A 26 -14.15 -2.21 1.48
C ASP A 26 -15.00 -1.68 0.31
N GLN A 27 -14.55 -0.60 -0.33
CA GLN A 27 -15.19 -0.01 -1.50
C GLN A 27 -14.79 -0.68 -2.83
N GLY A 28 -13.96 -1.73 -2.81
CA GLY A 28 -13.42 -2.38 -4.01
C GLY A 28 -12.29 -1.60 -4.69
N ASN A 29 -11.77 -0.55 -4.04
CA ASN A 29 -10.67 0.25 -4.56
C ASN A 29 -9.32 -0.44 -4.32
N THR A 30 -8.44 -0.44 -5.33
CA THR A 30 -7.09 -1.00 -5.19
C THR A 30 -6.18 0.00 -4.47
N VAL A 31 -5.76 -0.34 -3.25
CA VAL A 31 -4.85 0.46 -2.42
C VAL A 31 -3.46 -0.19 -2.35
N HIS A 32 -2.43 0.65 -2.25
CA HIS A 32 -1.04 0.21 -2.13
C HIS A 32 -0.61 0.25 -0.66
N VAL A 33 -0.06 -0.84 -0.14
CA VAL A 33 0.34 -0.97 1.26
C VAL A 33 1.81 -1.36 1.34
N CYS A 34 2.62 -0.61 2.07
CA CYS A 34 4.03 -0.98 2.27
C CYS A 34 4.15 -2.21 3.19
N PHE A 35 5.29 -2.91 3.13
CA PHE A 35 5.56 -4.10 3.95
C PHE A 35 5.30 -3.88 5.46
N GLN A 36 5.63 -2.70 5.99
CA GLN A 36 5.40 -2.37 7.41
C GLN A 36 3.91 -2.29 7.77
N CYS A 37 3.05 -1.92 6.82
CA CYS A 37 1.62 -1.75 7.02
C CYS A 37 0.80 -2.96 6.55
N VAL A 38 1.42 -3.99 5.97
CA VAL A 38 0.79 -5.29 5.68
C VAL A 38 0.05 -5.87 6.91
N PRO A 39 0.65 -5.97 8.10
CA PRO A 39 -0.07 -6.49 9.26
C PRO A 39 -1.28 -5.62 9.66
N VAL A 40 -1.25 -4.31 9.35
CA VAL A 40 -2.41 -3.42 9.57
C VAL A 40 -3.50 -3.70 8.54
N ALA A 41 -3.13 -3.92 7.28
CA ALA A 41 -4.06 -4.30 6.22
C ALA A 41 -4.77 -5.62 6.54
N GLU A 42 -4.02 -6.63 7.00
CA GLU A 42 -4.56 -7.93 7.38
C GLU A 42 -5.49 -7.83 8.59
N ARG A 43 -5.15 -7.03 9.61
CA ARG A 43 -6.04 -6.77 10.77
C ARG A 43 -7.34 -6.07 10.37
N ARG A 44 -7.31 -5.23 9.34
CA ARG A 44 -8.50 -4.60 8.76
C ARG A 44 -9.24 -5.50 7.77
N ALA A 45 -8.83 -6.76 7.64
CA ALA A 45 -9.40 -7.72 6.70
C ALA A 45 -9.43 -7.23 5.23
N LEU A 46 -8.47 -6.37 4.86
CA LEU A 46 -8.31 -5.94 3.48
C LEU A 46 -7.99 -7.17 2.61
N ARG A 47 -8.66 -7.27 1.45
CA ARG A 47 -8.45 -8.41 0.54
C ARG A 47 -7.16 -8.23 -0.23
N LYS A 48 -6.25 -9.20 -0.18
CA LYS A 48 -5.06 -9.23 -1.05
C LYS A 48 -5.52 -9.46 -2.49
N GLN A 49 -4.99 -8.67 -3.42
CA GLN A 49 -5.20 -8.81 -4.87
C GLN A 49 -3.95 -9.41 -5.52
#